data_AF-A0A3D4THP8-F1
#
_entry.id   AF-A0A3D4THP8-F1
#
_cell.length_a   1.000
_cell.length_b   1.000
_cell.length_c   1.000
_cell.angle_alpha   90.00
_cell.angle_beta   90.00
_cell.angle_gamma   90.00
#
_symmetry.space_group_name_H-M   'P 1'
#
loop_
_entity.id
_entity.type
_entity.pdbx_description
1 polymer ?
#
loop_
_entity_poly.entity_id
_entity_poly.type
_entity_poly.pdbx_seq_one_letter_code
_entity_poly.pdbx_strand_id
1 'polypeptide(L)'
;LLNDHPQILAITAQRAFAHGSFNRNNQNALLGEDGVDGLKTGYTQAAGFCLAATACRAVPGRDQLVRLITVVLGSESRDARDALVRDQLAAGFAALAGA
;
A
#
# COMPACT_ATOMS: atom_id res chain seq x y z
N LEU A 1 -13.99 3.77 -3.39
CA LEU A 1 -13.54 2.51 -2.75
C LEU A 1 -13.33 2.66 -1.25
N LEU A 2 -12.28 3.33 -0.77
CA LEU A 2 -12.06 3.43 0.69
C LEU A 2 -13.15 4.25 1.40
N ASN A 3 -13.67 5.30 0.76
CA ASN A 3 -14.75 6.11 1.31
C ASN A 3 -16.09 5.36 1.32
N ASP A 4 -16.40 4.64 0.23
CA ASP A 4 -17.71 4.00 0.05
C ASP A 4 -17.78 2.58 0.64
N HIS A 5 -16.63 1.91 0.75
CA HIS A 5 -16.49 0.51 1.19
C HIS A 5 -15.28 0.35 2.12
N PRO A 6 -15.26 1.00 3.30
CA PRO A 6 -14.12 0.99 4.22
C PRO A 6 -13.75 -0.43 4.69
N GLN A 7 -14.70 -1.36 4.72
CA GLN A 7 -14.50 -2.77 5.07
C GLN A 7 -13.50 -3.49 4.16
N ILE A 8 -13.18 -2.96 2.97
CA ILE A 8 -12.21 -3.56 2.06
C ILE A 8 -10.82 -3.70 2.70
N LEU A 9 -10.46 -2.81 3.63
CA LEU A 9 -9.17 -2.87 4.33
C LEU A 9 -9.04 -4.12 5.20
N ALA A 10 -10.15 -4.65 5.74
CA ALA A 10 -10.14 -5.92 6.47
C ALA A 10 -9.74 -7.11 5.59
N ILE A 11 -9.84 -6.96 4.26
CA ILE A 11 -9.44 -7.96 3.27
C ILE A 11 -8.03 -7.63 2.74
N THR A 12 -7.79 -6.40 2.28
CA THR A 12 -6.52 -6.04 1.62
C THR A 12 -5.33 -5.97 2.58
N ALA A 13 -5.57 -5.77 3.88
CA ALA A 13 -4.53 -5.77 4.90
C ALA A 13 -4.12 -7.18 5.36
N GLN A 14 -4.85 -8.23 4.97
CA GLN A 14 -4.52 -9.60 5.36
C GLN A 14 -3.19 -10.02 4.74
N ARG A 15 -2.24 -10.46 5.57
CA ARG A 15 -0.90 -10.91 5.14
C ARG A 15 -0.93 -12.27 4.45
N ALA A 16 -1.91 -13.11 4.76
CA ALA A 16 -2.13 -14.39 4.12
C ALA A 16 -3.61 -14.75 4.16
N PHE A 17 -4.02 -15.61 3.24
CA PHE A 17 -5.36 -16.16 3.17
C PHE A 17 -5.29 -17.67 3.00
N ALA A 18 -6.10 -18.39 3.78
CA ALA A 18 -6.22 -19.83 3.70
C ALA A 18 -7.70 -20.25 3.59
N HIS A 19 -7.96 -21.22 2.71
CA HIS A 19 -9.29 -21.81 2.50
C HIS A 19 -9.16 -23.26 2.01
N GLY A 20 -9.54 -24.22 2.85
CA GLY A 20 -9.30 -25.64 2.57
C GLY A 20 -7.80 -25.93 2.43
N SER A 21 -7.39 -26.51 1.30
CA SER A 21 -5.97 -26.73 0.97
C SER A 21 -5.29 -25.51 0.33
N PHE A 22 -6.03 -24.45 0.02
CA PHE A 22 -5.48 -23.23 -0.53
C PHE A 22 -4.84 -22.40 0.57
N ASN A 23 -3.58 -22.01 0.39
CA ASN A 23 -2.90 -21.04 1.24
C ASN A 23 -2.00 -20.15 0.36
N ARG A 24 -2.16 -18.83 0.46
CA ARG A 24 -1.32 -17.86 -0.26
C ARG A 24 -1.04 -16.65 0.61
N ASN A 25 0.21 -16.19 0.53
CA ASN A 25 0.61 -14.91 1.07
C ASN A 25 0.14 -13.77 0.16
N ASN A 26 -0.12 -12.62 0.77
CA ASN A 26 -0.39 -11.39 0.05
C ASN A 26 0.84 -11.01 -0.80
N GLN A 27 0.58 -10.53 -2.00
CA GLN A 27 1.63 -10.14 -2.95
C GLN A 27 2.17 -8.74 -2.66
N ASN A 28 1.50 -7.96 -1.82
CA ASN A 28 2.01 -6.71 -1.28
C ASN A 28 2.94 -7.02 -0.10
N ALA A 29 4.25 -7.02 -0.36
CA ALA A 29 5.27 -7.29 0.66
C ALA A 29 5.34 -6.18 1.73
N LEU A 30 4.86 -4.97 1.40
CA LEU A 30 4.93 -3.79 2.27
C LEU A 30 3.91 -3.80 3.41
N LEU A 31 2.99 -4.77 3.48
CA LEU A 31 1.93 -4.78 4.50
C LEU A 31 2.49 -4.76 5.92
N GLY A 32 2.15 -3.72 6.67
CA GLY A 32 2.59 -3.46 8.03
C GLY A 32 3.91 -2.70 8.14
N GLU A 33 4.58 -2.37 7.03
CA GLU A 33 5.68 -1.39 7.04
C GLU A 33 5.08 0.02 7.15
N ASP A 34 5.55 0.85 8.09
CA ASP A 34 5.21 2.28 8.20
C ASP A 34 3.71 2.65 8.05
N GLY A 35 2.82 1.79 8.56
CA GLY A 35 1.37 1.99 8.52
C GLY A 35 0.69 1.56 7.22
N VAL A 36 1.38 0.86 6.31
CA VAL A 36 0.81 0.29 5.08
C VAL A 36 -0.18 -0.82 5.38
N ASP A 37 -1.41 -0.69 4.85
CA ASP A 37 -2.53 -1.60 5.11
C ASP A 37 -3.34 -1.97 3.84
N GLY A 38 -2.76 -1.78 2.66
CA GLY A 38 -3.36 -2.16 1.38
C GLY A 38 -2.57 -1.64 0.18
N LEU A 39 -3.10 -1.66 -1.06
CA LEU A 39 -4.39 -2.18 -1.51
C LEU A 39 -4.21 -3.37 -2.45
N LYS A 40 -3.51 -3.18 -3.57
CA LYS A 40 -3.43 -4.20 -4.62
C LYS A 40 -2.20 -4.07 -5.50
N THR A 41 -1.52 -5.19 -5.71
CA THR A 41 -0.46 -5.35 -6.71
C THR A 41 -1.03 -5.80 -8.06
N GLY A 42 -0.34 -5.49 -9.16
CA GLY A 42 -0.66 -5.98 -10.50
C GLY A 42 0.59 -6.25 -11.31
N TYR A 43 0.53 -7.22 -12.23
CA TYR A 43 1.59 -7.49 -13.20
C TYR A 43 1.01 -8.11 -14.46
N THR A 44 1.40 -7.57 -15.61
CA THR A 44 1.35 -8.23 -16.91
C THR A 44 2.62 -7.88 -17.67
N GLN A 45 2.99 -8.67 -18.69
CA GLN A 45 4.19 -8.38 -19.48
C GLN A 45 4.15 -6.98 -20.13
N ALA A 46 2.98 -6.53 -20.57
CA ALA A 46 2.82 -5.22 -21.20
C ALA A 46 2.75 -4.05 -20.20
N ALA A 47 2.26 -4.29 -18.98
CA ALA A 47 2.04 -3.24 -17.99
C ALA A 47 3.18 -3.08 -16.96
N GLY A 48 4.12 -4.02 -16.90
CA GLY A 48 5.14 -4.06 -15.85
C GLY A 48 4.53 -4.33 -14.46
N PHE A 49 5.31 -4.04 -13.40
CA PHE A 49 4.88 -4.21 -12.01
C PHE A 49 4.18 -2.94 -11.50
N CYS A 50 2.96 -3.11 -11.00
CA CYS A 50 2.12 -2.04 -10.48
C CYS A 50 1.76 -2.28 -9.00
N LEU A 51 1.54 -1.21 -8.25
CA LEU A 51 0.95 -1.24 -6.89
C LEU A 51 0.18 0.05 -6.62
N ALA A 52 -1.08 -0.11 -6.23
CA ALA A 52 -1.79 0.88 -5.43
C ALA A 52 -1.59 0.51 -3.96
N ALA A 53 -0.81 1.30 -3.23
CA ALA A 53 -0.59 1.14 -1.79
C ALA A 53 -1.38 2.20 -1.02
N THR A 54 -1.77 1.87 0.21
CA THR A 54 -2.29 2.87 1.15
C THR A 54 -1.64 2.66 2.50
N ALA A 55 -1.40 3.77 3.20
CA ALA A 55 -0.84 3.79 4.54
C ALA A 55 -1.56 4.82 5.39
N CYS A 56 -1.76 4.50 6.67
CA CYS A 56 -2.40 5.38 7.64
C CYS A 56 -1.49 5.58 8.84
N ARG A 57 -1.07 6.83 9.11
CA ARG A 57 -0.18 7.15 10.23
C ARG A 57 -0.49 8.50 10.86
N ALA A 58 0.00 8.69 12.08
CA ALA A 58 -0.02 9.99 12.73
C ALA A 58 0.98 10.93 12.04
N VAL A 59 0.61 12.21 11.90
CA VAL A 59 1.48 13.25 11.34
C VAL A 59 1.62 14.36 12.36
N PRO A 60 2.85 14.79 12.72
CA PRO A 60 3.05 15.91 13.62
C PRO A 60 2.28 17.15 13.17
N GLY A 61 1.68 17.87 14.13
CA GLY A 61 0.84 19.04 13.83
C GLY A 61 -0.58 18.71 13.37
N ARG A 62 -0.97 17.43 13.34
CA ARG A 62 -2.34 17.01 12.99
C ARG A 62 -2.96 16.16 14.09
N ASP A 63 -4.19 16.49 14.44
CA ASP A 63 -4.96 15.80 15.49
C ASP A 63 -5.50 14.43 15.04
N GLN A 64 -5.55 14.17 13.73
CA GLN A 64 -6.10 12.95 13.15
C GLN A 64 -5.03 12.17 12.39
N LEU A 65 -5.19 10.84 12.35
CA LEU A 65 -4.39 9.99 11.47
C LEU A 65 -4.62 10.43 10.02
N VAL A 66 -3.52 10.51 9.27
CA VAL A 66 -3.57 10.80 7.85
C VAL A 66 -3.46 9.50 7.08
N ARG A 67 -4.31 9.34 6.07
CA ARG A 67 -4.20 8.28 5.09
C ARG A 67 -3.66 8.82 3.77
N LEU A 68 -2.61 8.20 3.26
CA LEU A 68 -2.11 8.43 1.91
C LEU A 68 -2.37 7.21 1.02
N ILE A 69 -2.46 7.48 -0.28
CA ILE A 69 -2.56 6.47 -1.32
C ILE A 69 -1.46 6.78 -2.35
N THR A 70 -0.65 5.78 -2.66
CA THR A 70 0.44 5.87 -3.62
C THR A 70 0.18 4.88 -4.75
N VAL A 71 0.34 5.32 -5.99
CA VAL A 71 0.13 4.48 -7.18
C VAL A 71 1.39 4.49 -8.02
N VAL A 72 2.04 3.32 -8.11
CA VAL A 72 3.18 3.08 -9.00
C VAL A 72 2.72 2.14 -10.11
N LEU A 73 3.02 2.51 -11.36
CA LEU A 73 2.69 1.77 -12.57
C LEU A 73 3.96 1.52 -13.39
N GLY A 74 4.04 0.42 -14.12
CA GLY A 74 5.09 0.23 -15.13
C GLY A 74 6.50 -0.01 -14.59
N SER A 75 6.66 -0.41 -13.32
CA SER A 75 7.99 -0.68 -12.79
C SER A 75 8.60 -1.94 -13.42
N GLU A 76 9.90 -1.93 -13.67
CA GLU A 76 10.64 -3.00 -14.33
C GLU A 76 10.78 -4.25 -13.44
N SER A 77 10.79 -4.07 -12.12
CA SER A 77 10.86 -5.16 -11.15
C SER A 77 9.96 -4.90 -9.94
N ARG A 78 9.71 -5.96 -9.18
CA ARG A 78 8.93 -5.91 -7.93
C ARG A 78 9.65 -5.09 -6.85
N ASP A 79 10.98 -5.21 -6.77
CA ASP A 79 11.79 -4.49 -5.78
C ASP A 79 11.86 -2.99 -6.10
N ALA A 80 12.05 -2.63 -7.37
CA ALA A 80 12.02 -1.23 -7.82
C ALA A 80 10.65 -0.60 -7.54
N ARG A 81 9.58 -1.38 -7.76
CA ARG A 81 8.20 -0.97 -7.49
C ARG A 81 7.98 -0.69 -6.00
N ASP A 82 8.46 -1.59 -5.14
CA ASP A 82 8.34 -1.47 -3.69
C ASP A 82 9.17 -0.30 -3.15
N ALA A 83 10.39 -0.09 -3.67
CA ALA A 83 11.22 1.06 -3.33
C ALA A 83 10.53 2.39 -3.67
N LEU A 84 10.00 2.53 -4.89
CA LEU A 84 9.27 3.73 -5.31
C LEU A 84 8.06 4.03 -4.40
N VAL A 85 7.33 2.99 -3.97
CA VAL A 85 6.19 3.17 -3.05
C VAL A 85 6.66 3.67 -1.68
N ARG A 86 7.75 3.10 -1.13
CA ARG A 86 8.32 3.58 0.15
C ARG A 86 8.74 5.03 0.04
N ASP A 87 9.49 5.39 -1.00
CA ASP A 87 10.00 6.74 -1.20
C ASP A 87 8.86 7.76 -1.33
N GLN A 88 7.83 7.45 -2.12
CA GLN A 88 6.68 8.35 -2.29
C GLN A 88 5.83 8.47 -1.03
N LEU A 89 5.60 7.39 -0.28
CA LEU A 89 4.92 7.47 1.01
C LEU A 89 5.73 8.30 2.02
N ALA A 90 7.04 8.06 2.12
CA ALA A 90 7.93 8.78 3.01
C ALA A 90 7.92 10.29 2.69
N ALA A 91 8.12 10.66 1.42
CA ALA A 91 8.04 12.04 0.96
C ALA A 91 6.65 12.65 1.23
N GLY A 92 5.59 11.88 0.97
CA GLY A 92 4.20 12.30 1.13
C GLY A 92 3.89 12.77 2.55
N PHE A 93 4.13 11.94 3.59
CA PHE A 93 3.88 12.46 4.93
C PHE A 93 4.99 13.34 5.52
N ALA A 94 6.22 13.33 4.98
CA ALA A 94 7.20 14.34 5.35
C ALA A 94 6.72 15.75 4.96
N ALA A 95 6.17 15.89 3.75
CA ALA A 95 5.58 17.14 3.28
C ALA A 95 4.39 17.60 4.14
N LEU A 96 3.59 16.66 4.66
CA LEU A 96 2.45 16.97 5.53
C LEU A 96 2.82 17.29 6.98
N ALA A 97 4.00 16.86 7.45
CA ALA A 97 4.51 17.18 8.79
C ALA A 97 5.16 18.57 8.85
N GLY A 98 5.62 19.09 7.70
CA GLY A 98 6.19 20.43 7.57
C GLY A 98 5.16 21.51 7.21
N ALA A 99 3.87 21.16 7.09
CA ALA A 99 2.77 22.06 6.74
C ALA A 99 1.82 22.22 7.93
#